data_AF-A0ABC8UUB2-F1
#
_entry.id   AF-A0ABC8UUB2-F1
#
_cell.length_a   1.000
_cell.length_b   1.000
_cell.length_c   1.000
_cell.angle_alpha   90.00
_cell.angle_beta   90.00
_cell.angle_gamma   90.00
#
_symmetry.space_group_name_H-M   'P 1'
#
loop_
_entity.id
_entity.type
_entity.pdbx_description
1 polymer ?
#
loop_
_entity_poly.entity_id
_entity_poly.type
_entity_poly.pdbx_seq_one_letter_code
_entity_poly.pdbx_strand_id
1 'polypeptide(L)'
;MTSHVDSTLPPPDNISAVFQLENGCSGVFAMVVNSRAPKILWRFVGLNGTLQIERGHKDGRHGYSASLYAADGQSRSFFYQFSGVTEELKTFLHDISQATLKKDGSYEAEPRCSFLEGVRDVAVLEAMLKSGMRQGALVRVQKF
;
A
#
# COMPACT_ATOMS: atom_id res chain seq x y z
N MET A 1 -26.88 -2.34 13.83
CA MET A 1 -25.46 -2.19 13.47
C MET A 1 -24.68 -2.12 14.78
N THR A 2 -23.87 -3.14 15.09
CA THR A 2 -23.04 -3.18 16.31
C THR A 2 -21.63 -2.73 15.95
N SER A 3 -21.22 -1.55 16.43
CA SER A 3 -19.84 -1.05 16.31
C SER A 3 -19.11 -1.26 17.63
N HIS A 4 -18.06 -2.07 17.64
CA HIS A 4 -17.12 -2.09 18.75
C HIS A 4 -16.11 -0.95 18.53
N VAL A 5 -16.09 0.03 19.43
CA VAL A 5 -15.13 1.13 19.42
C VAL A 5 -14.18 0.92 20.58
N ASP A 6 -12.89 0.80 20.29
CA ASP A 6 -11.88 0.75 21.33
C ASP A 6 -11.57 2.17 21.80
N SER A 7 -12.09 2.55 22.97
CA SER A 7 -11.90 3.89 23.54
C SER A 7 -10.48 4.18 24.02
N THR A 8 -9.57 3.19 23.97
CA THR A 8 -8.15 3.40 24.29
C THR A 8 -7.35 3.95 23.11
N LEU A 9 -7.93 3.95 21.89
CA LEU A 9 -7.31 4.45 20.68
C LEU A 9 -7.93 5.79 20.25
N PRO A 10 -7.14 6.72 19.68
CA PRO A 10 -7.70 7.93 19.08
C PRO A 10 -8.53 7.59 17.84
N PRO A 11 -9.67 8.26 17.61
CA PRO A 11 -10.43 8.10 16.38
C PRO A 11 -9.73 8.77 15.18
N PRO A 12 -9.90 8.25 13.95
CA PRO A 12 -10.62 7.02 13.62
C PRO A 12 -9.75 5.76 13.83
N ASP A 13 -10.34 4.72 14.44
CA ASP A 13 -9.70 3.40 14.59
C ASP A 13 -9.88 2.49 13.36
N ASN A 14 -10.67 2.97 12.39
CA ASN A 14 -10.89 2.35 11.10
C ASN A 14 -11.08 3.40 9.99
N ILE A 15 -10.55 3.12 8.82
CA ILE A 15 -10.77 3.89 7.60
C ILE A 15 -11.23 2.90 6.53
N SER A 16 -12.36 3.21 5.88
CA SER A 16 -12.85 2.50 4.72
C SER A 16 -13.18 3.51 3.64
N ALA A 17 -12.65 3.32 2.43
CA ALA A 17 -12.84 4.23 1.32
C ALA A 17 -12.95 3.49 0.00
N VAL A 18 -13.79 4.01 -0.89
CA VAL A 18 -13.76 3.67 -2.32
C VAL A 18 -12.98 4.76 -3.03
N PHE A 19 -12.04 4.38 -3.88
CA PHE A 19 -11.27 5.31 -4.69
C PHE A 19 -11.38 4.96 -6.16
N GLN A 20 -11.15 5.96 -7.01
CA GLN A 20 -11.03 5.81 -8.46
C GLN A 20 -9.65 6.35 -8.88
N LEU A 21 -8.90 5.52 -9.59
CA LEU A 21 -7.62 5.87 -10.20
C LEU A 21 -7.84 6.71 -11.46
N GLU A 22 -6.80 7.41 -11.91
CA GLU A 22 -6.88 8.29 -13.09
C GLU A 22 -7.23 7.54 -14.38
N ASN A 23 -6.91 6.24 -14.46
CA ASN A 23 -7.27 5.37 -15.58
C ASN A 23 -8.73 4.83 -15.50
N GLY A 24 -9.52 5.28 -14.52
CA GLY A 24 -10.91 4.88 -14.31
C GLY A 24 -11.09 3.62 -13.47
N CYS A 25 -10.02 2.86 -13.17
CA CYS A 25 -10.10 1.70 -12.28
C CYS A 25 -10.53 2.11 -10.88
N SER A 26 -11.42 1.34 -10.27
CA SER A 26 -11.87 1.57 -8.90
C SER A 26 -11.23 0.59 -7.93
N GLY A 27 -11.09 0.99 -6.68
CA GLY A 27 -10.59 0.13 -5.62
C GLY A 27 -11.23 0.44 -4.28
N VAL A 28 -11.00 -0.47 -3.34
CA VAL A 28 -11.43 -0.33 -1.95
C VAL A 28 -10.18 -0.33 -1.08
N PHE A 29 -10.10 0.64 -0.19
CA PHE A 29 -9.09 0.71 0.86
C PHE A 29 -9.77 0.47 2.20
N ALA A 30 -9.17 -0.40 3.03
CA ALA A 30 -9.60 -0.61 4.40
C ALA A 30 -8.38 -0.71 5.31
N MET A 31 -8.32 0.14 6.32
CA MET A 31 -7.32 0.11 7.38
C MET A 31 -8.04 0.02 8.72
N VAL A 32 -7.67 -0.96 9.53
CA VAL A 32 -8.31 -1.25 10.82
C VAL A 32 -7.21 -1.45 11.84
N VAL A 33 -7.09 -0.54 12.81
CA VAL A 33 -6.01 -0.59 13.82
C VAL A 33 -6.43 -1.31 15.10
N ASN A 34 -7.73 -1.48 15.33
CA ASN A 34 -8.29 -2.19 16.49
C ASN A 34 -8.43 -3.72 16.29
N SER A 35 -7.88 -4.28 15.19
CA SER A 35 -7.94 -5.71 14.92
C SER A 35 -6.96 -6.49 15.81
N ARG A 36 -7.44 -7.58 16.43
CA ARG A 36 -6.58 -8.50 17.22
C ARG A 36 -5.60 -9.29 16.37
N ALA A 37 -5.90 -9.46 15.08
CA ALA A 37 -5.08 -10.24 14.15
C ALA A 37 -4.45 -9.30 13.10
N PRO A 38 -3.11 -9.32 12.94
CA PRO A 38 -2.46 -8.56 11.89
C PRO A 38 -2.78 -9.21 10.53
N LYS A 39 -3.34 -8.43 9.61
CA LYS A 39 -3.59 -8.88 8.25
C LYS A 39 -3.28 -7.76 7.27
N ILE A 40 -2.44 -8.06 6.29
CA ILE A 40 -2.12 -7.15 5.20
C ILE A 40 -2.32 -7.93 3.90
N LEU A 41 -3.25 -7.43 3.08
CA LEU A 41 -3.72 -8.07 1.87
C LEU A 41 -3.88 -7.02 0.78
N TRP A 42 -3.30 -7.30 -0.38
CA TRP A 42 -3.59 -6.59 -1.62
C TRP A 42 -4.25 -7.55 -2.59
N ARG A 43 -5.31 -7.08 -3.28
CA ARG A 43 -6.00 -7.86 -4.29
C ARG A 43 -6.24 -6.99 -5.51
N PHE A 44 -5.76 -7.47 -6.66
CA PHE A 44 -5.90 -6.83 -7.95
C PHE A 44 -6.77 -7.73 -8.82
N VAL A 45 -7.88 -7.20 -9.33
CA VAL A 45 -8.80 -7.93 -10.21
C VAL A 45 -8.70 -7.32 -11.60
N GLY A 46 -8.30 -8.13 -12.58
CA GLY A 46 -8.19 -7.72 -13.97
C GLY A 46 -8.86 -8.72 -14.91
N LEU A 47 -8.87 -8.40 -16.20
CA LEU A 47 -9.53 -9.21 -17.22
C LEU A 47 -8.96 -10.64 -17.33
N ASN A 48 -7.66 -10.79 -17.08
CA ASN A 48 -6.95 -12.06 -17.22
C ASN A 48 -6.86 -12.86 -15.90
N GLY A 49 -7.47 -12.36 -14.82
CA GLY A 49 -7.45 -13.03 -13.52
C GLY A 49 -7.31 -12.10 -12.33
N THR A 50 -7.08 -12.70 -11.16
CA THR A 50 -6.87 -12.00 -9.90
C THR A 50 -5.48 -12.28 -9.36
N LEU A 51 -4.72 -11.23 -9.04
CA LEU A 51 -3.50 -11.32 -8.24
C LEU A 51 -3.83 -10.97 -6.80
N GLN A 52 -3.50 -11.86 -5.87
CA GLN A 52 -3.66 -11.64 -4.44
C GLN A 52 -2.29 -11.75 -3.76
N ILE A 53 -1.93 -10.76 -2.95
CA ILE A 53 -0.69 -10.73 -2.19
C ILE A 53 -1.05 -10.60 -0.73
N GLU A 54 -0.64 -11.58 0.08
CA GLU A 54 -0.87 -11.59 1.52
C GLU A 54 0.46 -11.63 2.26
N ARG A 55 0.64 -10.73 3.23
CA ARG A 55 1.78 -10.81 4.16
C ARG A 55 1.45 -11.79 5.27
N GLY A 56 2.36 -12.70 5.54
CA GLY A 56 2.16 -13.71 6.57
C GLY A 56 3.38 -14.60 6.78
N HIS A 57 3.14 -15.81 7.28
CA HIS A 57 4.17 -16.83 7.45
C HIS A 57 3.86 -18.04 6.56
N LYS A 58 4.89 -18.57 5.90
CA LYS A 58 4.83 -19.82 5.15
C LYS A 58 6.04 -20.67 5.50
N ASP A 59 5.80 -21.90 5.97
CA ASP A 59 6.85 -22.85 6.35
C ASP A 59 7.88 -22.23 7.33
N GLY A 60 7.37 -21.48 8.33
CA GLY A 60 8.20 -20.79 9.33
C GLY A 60 8.88 -19.49 8.86
N ARG A 61 8.74 -19.10 7.58
CA ARG A 61 9.34 -17.88 7.03
C ARG A 61 8.32 -16.75 6.92
N HIS A 62 8.65 -15.58 7.43
CA HIS A 62 7.86 -14.36 7.26
C HIS A 62 8.08 -13.78 5.86
N GLY A 63 7.01 -13.40 5.18
CA GLY A 63 7.07 -12.93 3.80
C GLY A 63 5.71 -12.65 3.18
N TYR A 64 5.68 -12.69 1.86
CA TYR A 64 4.51 -12.44 1.03
C TYR A 64 4.18 -13.68 0.21
N SER A 65 2.95 -14.14 0.31
CA SER A 65 2.39 -15.15 -0.58
C SER A 65 1.65 -14.44 -1.70
N ALA A 66 2.14 -14.57 -2.94
CA ALA A 66 1.52 -14.03 -4.14
C ALA A 66 0.81 -15.16 -4.89
N SER A 67 -0.51 -15.09 -5.00
CA SER A 67 -1.35 -16.07 -5.69
C SER A 67 -2.02 -15.43 -6.89
N LEU A 68 -1.77 -15.99 -8.08
CA LEU A 68 -2.42 -15.62 -9.33
C LEU A 68 -3.50 -16.67 -9.64
N TYR A 69 -4.74 -16.21 -9.76
CA TYR A 69 -5.89 -16.99 -10.22
C TYR A 69 -6.23 -16.52 -11.63
N ALA A 70 -5.80 -17.26 -12.64
CA ALA A 70 -5.97 -16.91 -14.04
C ALA A 70 -7.42 -17.17 -14.51
N ALA A 71 -7.85 -16.43 -15.54
CA ALA A 71 -9.19 -16.54 -16.09
C ALA A 71 -9.48 -17.91 -16.75
N ASP A 72 -8.43 -18.65 -17.11
CA ASP A 72 -8.51 -20.02 -17.66
C ASP A 72 -8.67 -21.11 -16.58
N GLY A 73 -8.79 -20.71 -15.30
CA GLY A 73 -8.92 -21.62 -14.16
C GLY A 73 -7.58 -22.11 -13.59
N GLN A 74 -6.44 -21.78 -14.21
CA GLN A 74 -5.14 -22.10 -13.62
C GLN A 74 -4.87 -21.23 -12.38
N SER A 75 -4.21 -21.80 -11.38
CA SER A 75 -3.71 -21.05 -10.23
C SER A 75 -2.22 -21.29 -10.03
N ARG A 76 -1.50 -20.22 -9.66
CA ARG A 76 -0.07 -20.26 -9.37
C ARG A 76 0.19 -19.47 -8.10
N SER A 77 1.03 -19.99 -7.22
CA SER A 77 1.40 -19.32 -5.99
C SER A 77 2.91 -19.27 -5.82
N PHE A 78 3.40 -18.09 -5.45
CA PHE A 78 4.80 -17.78 -5.22
C PHE A 78 4.96 -17.28 -3.79
N PHE A 79 6.13 -17.51 -3.21
CA PHE A 79 6.47 -16.98 -1.89
C PHE A 79 7.74 -16.14 -1.99
N TYR A 80 7.67 -14.94 -1.45
CA TYR A 80 8.79 -14.01 -1.36
C TYR A 80 9.09 -13.74 0.11
N GLN A 81 10.32 -14.01 0.52
CA GLN A 81 10.73 -13.70 1.89
C GLN A 81 10.64 -12.20 2.15
N PHE A 82 10.26 -11.81 3.38
CA PHE A 82 10.19 -10.41 3.75
C PHE A 82 11.57 -9.76 3.68
N SER A 83 11.73 -8.78 2.79
CA SER A 83 12.98 -8.05 2.60
C SER A 83 12.81 -6.54 2.46
N GLY A 84 11.57 -6.01 2.47
CA GLY A 84 11.26 -4.62 2.11
C GLY A 84 12.15 -3.59 2.80
N VAL A 85 12.23 -3.63 4.13
CA VAL A 85 13.03 -2.67 4.93
C VAL A 85 14.53 -2.77 4.59
N THR A 86 15.05 -3.98 4.42
CA THR A 86 16.46 -4.19 4.10
C THR A 86 16.80 -3.69 2.70
N GLU A 87 15.93 -3.95 1.72
CA GLU A 87 16.13 -3.50 0.36
C GLU A 87 15.96 -1.98 0.25
N GLU A 88 15.00 -1.36 0.95
CA GLU A 88 14.85 0.09 1.04
C GLU A 88 16.09 0.77 1.63
N LEU A 89 16.65 0.23 2.72
CA LEU A 89 17.87 0.76 3.32
C LEU A 89 19.08 0.65 2.39
N LYS A 90 19.23 -0.49 1.70
CA LYS A 90 20.31 -0.67 0.71
C LYS A 90 20.18 0.33 -0.43
N THR A 91 18.96 0.51 -0.96
CA THR A 91 18.69 1.49 -2.02
C THR A 91 19.03 2.90 -1.56
N PHE A 92 18.59 3.30 -0.37
CA PHE A 92 18.91 4.61 0.19
C PHE A 92 20.43 4.86 0.31
N LEU A 93 21.18 3.89 0.85
CA LEU A 93 22.63 4.01 0.98
C LEU A 93 23.33 4.02 -0.39
N HIS A 94 22.82 3.25 -1.35
CA HIS A 94 23.30 3.25 -2.72
C HIS A 94 23.10 4.62 -3.36
N ASP A 95 21.92 5.22 -3.21
CA ASP A 95 21.58 6.51 -3.80
C ASP A 95 22.46 7.64 -3.24
N ILE A 96 22.70 7.65 -1.92
CA ILE A 96 23.65 8.59 -1.29
C ILE A 96 25.05 8.44 -1.88
N SER A 97 25.51 7.19 -2.01
CA SER A 97 26.85 6.89 -2.53
C SER A 97 27.00 7.40 -3.97
N GLN A 98 26.02 7.11 -4.83
CA GLN A 98 26.03 7.54 -6.23
C GLN A 98 25.93 9.06 -6.37
N ALA A 99 25.07 9.72 -5.60
CA ALA A 99 24.94 11.19 -5.60
C ALA A 99 26.25 11.87 -5.15
N THR A 100 26.97 11.27 -4.20
CA THR A 100 28.28 11.78 -3.74
C THR A 100 29.36 11.66 -4.82
N LEU A 101 29.33 10.57 -5.60
CA LEU A 101 30.29 10.32 -6.68
C LEU A 101 29.99 11.18 -7.93
N LYS A 102 28.72 11.33 -8.28
CA LYS A 102 28.24 12.09 -9.46
C LYS A 102 27.97 13.55 -9.08
N LYS A 103 29.05 14.31 -8.93
CA LYS A 103 29.06 15.73 -8.51
C LYS A 103 28.39 16.70 -9.48
N ASP A 104 28.01 16.26 -10.68
CA ASP A 104 27.29 17.05 -11.67
C ASP A 104 25.78 17.11 -11.41
N GLY A 105 25.29 16.39 -10.38
CA GLY A 105 23.86 16.34 -10.04
C GLY A 105 23.02 15.56 -11.06
N SER A 106 23.65 14.81 -11.97
CA SER A 106 22.96 14.01 -12.99
C SER A 106 22.34 12.72 -12.44
N TYR A 107 22.62 12.38 -11.18
CA TYR A 107 22.13 11.16 -10.57
C TYR A 107 20.68 11.29 -10.12
N GLU A 108 19.80 10.48 -10.71
CA GLU A 108 18.42 10.32 -10.26
C GLU A 108 18.33 9.14 -9.28
N ALA A 109 17.93 9.45 -8.04
CA ALA A 109 17.67 8.47 -6.98
C ALA A 109 16.37 7.68 -7.25
N GLU A 110 16.17 6.55 -6.55
CA GLU A 110 14.95 5.74 -6.66
C GLU A 110 13.70 6.60 -6.35
N PRO A 111 12.79 6.82 -7.32
CA PRO A 111 11.64 7.71 -7.14
C PRO A 111 10.72 7.30 -6.00
N ARG A 112 10.60 6.00 -5.71
CA ARG A 112 9.79 5.47 -4.60
C ARG A 112 10.32 5.85 -3.22
N CYS A 113 11.60 6.23 -3.12
CA CYS A 113 12.22 6.73 -1.89
C CYS A 113 12.16 8.26 -1.79
N SER A 114 11.55 8.95 -2.76
CA SER A 114 11.46 10.41 -2.74
C SER A 114 10.46 10.92 -1.69
N PHE A 115 10.73 12.10 -1.15
CA PHE A 115 9.77 12.75 -0.25
C PHE A 115 8.45 13.08 -0.96
N LEU A 116 8.48 13.35 -2.27
CA LEU A 116 7.29 13.63 -3.07
C LEU A 116 6.34 12.43 -3.09
N GLU A 117 6.87 11.21 -3.17
CA GLU A 117 6.05 9.99 -3.06
C GLU A 117 5.38 9.90 -1.68
N GLY A 118 6.12 10.15 -0.60
CA GLY A 118 5.54 10.19 0.75
C GLY A 118 4.48 11.27 0.93
N VAL A 119 4.63 12.45 0.31
CA VAL A 119 3.60 13.49 0.31
C VAL A 119 2.34 13.05 -0.43
N ARG A 120 2.47 12.30 -1.53
CA ARG A 120 1.33 11.74 -2.27
C ARG A 120 0.56 10.72 -1.45
N ASP A 121 1.25 9.86 -0.69
CA ASP A 121 0.61 8.92 0.24
C ASP A 121 -0.24 9.64 1.29
N VAL A 122 0.31 10.70 1.89
CA VAL A 122 -0.41 11.54 2.86
C VAL A 122 -1.65 12.16 2.22
N ALA A 123 -1.53 12.70 1.01
CA ALA A 123 -2.63 13.34 0.30
C ALA A 123 -3.81 12.39 0.03
N VAL A 124 -3.53 11.11 -0.22
CA VAL A 124 -4.57 10.08 -0.38
C VAL A 124 -5.30 9.85 0.94
N LEU A 125 -4.57 9.68 2.05
CA LEU A 125 -5.18 9.48 3.37
C LEU A 125 -6.00 10.70 3.82
N GLU A 126 -5.50 11.92 3.60
CA GLU A 126 -6.23 13.14 3.88
C GLU A 126 -7.53 13.24 3.09
N ALA A 127 -7.52 12.86 1.81
CA ALA A 127 -8.72 12.83 0.99
C ALA A 127 -9.76 11.83 1.51
N MET A 128 -9.32 10.65 1.96
CA MET A 128 -10.20 9.64 2.57
C MET A 128 -10.83 10.16 3.86
N LEU A 129 -10.03 10.74 4.76
CA LEU A 129 -10.51 11.33 6.01
C LEU A 129 -11.52 12.46 5.75
N LYS A 130 -11.20 13.36 4.81
CA LYS A 130 -12.07 14.46 4.40
C LYS A 130 -13.38 13.98 3.77
N SER A 131 -13.34 12.89 2.99
CA SER A 131 -14.55 12.26 2.47
C SER A 131 -15.41 11.70 3.60
N GLY A 132 -14.81 11.00 4.57
CA GLY A 132 -15.49 10.51 5.77
C GLY A 132 -16.18 11.61 6.57
N MET A 133 -15.49 12.74 6.82
CA MET A 133 -16.06 13.92 7.47
C MET A 133 -17.23 14.56 6.69
N ARG A 134 -17.28 14.33 5.37
CA ARG A 134 -18.32 14.82 4.46
C ARG A 134 -19.35 13.74 4.12
N GLN A 135 -19.57 12.79 5.03
CA GLN A 135 -20.57 11.72 4.87
C GLN A 135 -20.37 10.89 3.58
N GLY A 136 -19.11 10.67 3.19
CA GLY A 136 -18.76 9.87 2.01
C GLY A 136 -18.81 10.65 0.69
N ALA A 137 -18.88 11.98 0.71
CA ALA A 137 -18.81 12.78 -0.51
C ALA A 137 -17.50 12.57 -1.28
N LEU A 138 -17.56 12.68 -2.61
CA LEU A 138 -16.38 12.58 -3.46
C LEU A 138 -15.39 13.72 -3.14
N VAL A 139 -14.13 13.35 -2.87
CA VAL A 139 -13.02 14.27 -2.65
C VAL A 139 -11.93 13.97 -3.66
N ARG A 140 -11.48 14.99 -4.39
CA ARG A 140 -10.32 14.86 -5.28
C ARG A 140 -9.04 14.91 -4.46
N VAL A 141 -8.15 13.96 -4.72
CA VAL A 141 -6.80 13.92 -4.13
C VAL A 141 -6.00 15.12 -4.65
N GLN A 142 -5.24 15.77 -3.76
CA GLN A 142 -4.35 16.88 -4.12
C GLN A 142 -3.16 16.36 -4.93
N LYS A 143 -2.75 17.09 -5.97
CA LYS A 143 -1.62 16.74 -6.83
C LYS A 143 -0.35 17.50 -6.41
N PHE A 144 0.80 16.84 -6.54
CA PHE A 144 2.15 17.33 -6.21
C PHE A 144 3.15 16.95 -7.31
#